data_AF-A0A356SC52-F1
#
_entry.id   AF-A0A356SC52-F1
#
_cell.length_a   1.000
_cell.length_b   1.000
_cell.length_c   1.000
_cell.angle_alpha   90.00
_cell.angle_beta   90.00
_cell.angle_gamma   90.00
#
_symmetry.space_group_name_H-M   'P 1'
#
loop_
_entity.id
_entity.type
_entity.pdbx_description
1 polymer ?
#
loop_
_entity_poly.entity_id
_entity_poly.type
_entity_poly.pdbx_seq_one_letter_code
_entity_poly.pdbx_strand_id
1 'polypeptide(L)'
;MGARAPPSPSLIQDACSIVIATQQNNVPFQWVKYAVYLALLNNVYLFLVEELESAAALNTSITSVASVFQIFSTTIDTAAWLVLLLFFELETSVLSDQVLRGITGRFIRLIRFVCLITICTACWGYFAELYGLLASEALDPARCGELDSSWSLLNKLDEYESLSVDVCAQGEWVLLSNYDRVVAAPELLQGAIWLAATDFINAAAWILVVAVLEVEVRAVLAAKRAVPLIGTAIYPIKSSLYFVLFAAAVYWWFEGDFLDFWDAVLWLFAFFVIEQNVTSWRQETVSS
;
A
#
# COMPACT_ATOMS: atom_id res chain seq x y z
N MET A 1 -54.06 -9.36 21.07
CA MET A 1 -52.66 -9.59 20.65
C MET A 1 -52.63 -9.57 19.13
N GLY A 2 -52.43 -8.40 18.53
CA GLY A 2 -52.27 -8.27 17.07
C GLY A 2 -50.79 -8.21 16.75
N ALA A 3 -50.22 -9.30 16.23
CA ALA A 3 -48.84 -9.31 15.75
C ALA A 3 -48.73 -8.37 14.55
N ARG A 4 -47.88 -7.34 14.68
CA ARG A 4 -47.58 -6.39 13.60
C ARG A 4 -46.82 -7.17 12.52
N ALA A 5 -47.39 -7.26 11.31
CA ALA A 5 -46.77 -7.97 10.20
C ALA A 5 -45.38 -7.36 9.88
N PRO A 6 -44.38 -8.17 9.52
CA PRO A 6 -43.08 -7.66 9.12
C PRO A 6 -43.22 -6.79 7.86
N PRO A 7 -42.48 -5.68 7.75
CA PRO A 7 -42.54 -4.79 6.60
C PRO A 7 -42.15 -5.54 5.32
N SER A 8 -42.78 -5.17 4.19
CA SER A 8 -42.51 -5.81 2.90
C SER A 8 -41.05 -5.60 2.46
N PRO A 9 -40.43 -6.57 1.76
CA PRO A 9 -39.04 -6.48 1.32
C PRO A 9 -38.72 -5.20 0.54
N SER A 10 -39.67 -4.70 -0.25
CA SER A 10 -39.55 -3.46 -1.03
C SER A 10 -39.36 -2.21 -0.16
N LEU A 11 -40.08 -2.12 0.96
CA LEU A 11 -40.02 -0.97 1.87
C LEU A 11 -38.69 -0.90 2.63
N ILE A 12 -38.08 -2.06 2.92
CA ILE A 12 -36.76 -2.13 3.54
C ILE A 12 -35.67 -1.74 2.54
N GLN A 13 -35.82 -2.18 1.29
CA GLN A 13 -34.87 -1.90 0.21
C GLN A 13 -34.90 -0.41 -0.16
N ASP A 14 -36.08 0.18 -0.29
CA ASP A 14 -36.27 1.62 -0.52
C ASP A 14 -35.73 2.47 0.65
N ALA A 15 -35.97 2.05 1.90
CA ALA A 15 -35.43 2.74 3.07
C ALA A 15 -33.89 2.64 3.16
N CYS A 16 -33.31 1.50 2.78
CA CYS A 16 -31.86 1.32 2.75
C CYS A 16 -31.21 2.19 1.66
N SER A 17 -31.80 2.20 0.45
CA SER A 17 -31.35 3.04 -0.66
C SER A 17 -31.46 4.53 -0.34
N ILE A 18 -32.54 4.97 0.33
CA ILE A 18 -32.70 6.37 0.77
C ILE A 18 -31.65 6.75 1.81
N VAL A 19 -31.39 5.91 2.81
CA VAL A 19 -30.39 6.18 3.86
C VAL A 19 -28.98 6.30 3.27
N ILE A 20 -28.62 5.42 2.34
CA ILE A 20 -27.33 5.41 1.64
C ILE A 20 -27.17 6.67 0.76
N ALA A 21 -28.20 7.05 0.00
CA ALA A 21 -28.18 8.25 -0.84
C ALA A 21 -28.08 9.54 0.00
N THR A 22 -28.72 9.60 1.18
CA THR A 22 -28.56 10.74 2.11
C THR A 22 -27.18 10.81 2.76
N GLN A 23 -26.44 9.71 2.91
CA GLN A 23 -25.09 9.76 3.51
C GLN A 23 -24.04 10.38 2.58
N GLN A 24 -24.12 10.17 1.27
CA GLN A 24 -23.14 10.69 0.30
C GLN A 24 -23.20 12.22 0.14
N ASN A 25 -24.35 12.83 0.41
CA ASN A 25 -24.57 14.28 0.30
C ASN A 25 -24.37 15.05 1.63
N ASN A 26 -23.90 14.37 2.69
CA ASN A 26 -23.71 14.98 4.00
C ASN A 26 -22.31 15.61 4.12
N VAL A 27 -22.28 16.91 4.40
CA VAL A 27 -21.07 17.71 4.72
C VAL A 27 -20.03 16.99 5.61
N PRO A 28 -20.39 16.29 6.71
CA PRO A 28 -19.41 15.57 7.53
C PRO A 28 -18.68 14.43 6.80
N PHE A 29 -19.33 13.74 5.87
CA PHE A 29 -18.70 12.67 5.10
C PHE A 29 -17.63 13.22 4.13
N GLN A 30 -17.88 14.38 3.53
CA GLN A 30 -16.91 15.06 2.67
C GLN A 30 -15.67 15.51 3.46
N TRP A 31 -15.86 16.00 4.70
CA TRP A 31 -14.73 16.34 5.58
C TRP A 31 -13.87 15.14 5.95
N VAL A 32 -14.48 13.97 6.19
CA VAL A 32 -13.72 12.74 6.44
C VAL A 32 -12.86 12.38 5.23
N LYS A 33 -13.40 12.43 4.01
CA LYS A 33 -12.63 12.15 2.80
C LYS A 33 -11.46 13.11 2.62
N TYR A 34 -11.68 14.42 2.80
CA TYR A 34 -10.60 15.40 2.72
C TYR A 34 -9.55 15.22 3.81
N ALA A 35 -9.94 14.84 5.02
CA ALA A 35 -9.00 14.49 6.07
C ALA A 35 -8.14 13.27 5.69
N VAL A 36 -8.74 12.24 5.10
CA VAL A 36 -8.01 11.06 4.59
C VAL A 36 -7.05 11.44 3.48
N TYR A 37 -7.46 12.24 2.48
CA TYR A 37 -6.56 12.66 1.41
C TYR A 37 -5.42 13.55 1.90
N LEU A 38 -5.68 14.44 2.86
CA LEU A 38 -4.64 15.25 3.47
C LEU A 38 -3.66 14.37 4.26
N ALA A 39 -4.16 13.39 5.00
CA ALA A 39 -3.32 12.45 5.75
C ALA A 39 -2.47 11.58 4.80
N LEU A 40 -3.04 11.08 3.70
CA LEU A 40 -2.29 10.34 2.67
C LEU A 40 -1.22 11.21 2.00
N LEU A 41 -1.55 12.46 1.68
CA LEU A 41 -0.57 13.41 1.14
C LEU A 41 0.56 13.68 2.14
N ASN A 42 0.24 13.76 3.43
CA ASN A 42 1.24 13.89 4.48
C ASN A 42 2.13 12.64 4.58
N ASN A 43 1.58 11.43 4.45
CA ASN A 43 2.37 10.20 4.42
C ASN A 43 3.37 10.20 3.27
N VAL A 44 2.95 10.61 2.06
CA VAL A 44 3.87 10.77 0.92
C VAL A 44 5.04 11.69 1.25
N TYR A 45 4.78 12.80 1.97
CA TYR A 45 5.85 13.70 2.40
C TYR A 45 6.77 13.07 3.46
N LEU A 46 6.21 12.36 4.44
CA LEU A 46 6.99 11.74 5.51
C LEU A 46 7.91 10.64 4.97
N PHE A 47 7.39 9.75 4.11
CA PHE A 47 8.22 8.73 3.45
C PHE A 47 9.32 9.34 2.60
N LEU A 48 9.04 10.46 1.92
CA LEU A 48 10.07 11.14 1.12
C LEU A 48 11.22 11.65 2.02
N VAL A 49 10.92 12.10 3.23
CA VAL A 49 11.95 12.56 4.18
C VAL A 49 12.79 11.37 4.66
N GLU A 50 12.16 10.27 5.07
CA GLU A 50 12.87 9.06 5.52
C GLU A 50 13.78 8.50 4.41
N GLU A 51 13.28 8.31 3.20
CA GLU A 51 14.06 7.78 2.07
C GLU A 51 15.22 8.72 1.65
N LEU A 52 15.06 10.04 1.82
CA LEU A 52 16.15 11.00 1.60
C LEU A 52 17.25 10.87 2.65
N GLU A 53 16.90 10.60 3.91
CA GLU A 53 17.86 10.39 5.00
C GLU A 53 18.62 9.06 4.80
N SER A 54 17.92 7.98 4.48
CA SER A 54 18.52 6.67 4.18
C SER A 54 19.45 6.72 2.96
N ALA A 55 19.03 7.37 1.88
CA ALA A 55 19.86 7.54 0.68
C ALA A 55 21.13 8.37 0.95
N ALA A 56 21.03 9.38 1.84
CA ALA A 56 22.19 10.17 2.26
C ALA A 56 23.15 9.35 3.13
N ALA A 57 22.63 8.51 4.04
CA ALA A 57 23.44 7.64 4.89
C ALA A 57 24.17 6.54 4.12
N LEU A 58 23.57 6.02 3.05
CA LEU A 58 24.18 5.04 2.14
C LEU A 58 25.01 5.65 1.02
N ASN A 59 25.09 6.99 0.94
CA ASN A 59 25.74 7.74 -0.14
C ASN A 59 25.31 7.26 -1.53
N THR A 60 24.03 6.89 -1.68
CA THR A 60 23.51 6.26 -2.89
C THR A 60 23.33 7.31 -3.97
N SER A 61 24.01 7.14 -5.12
CA SER A 61 23.88 8.08 -6.23
C SER A 61 22.73 7.68 -7.17
N ILE A 62 21.90 8.64 -7.56
CA ILE A 62 20.91 8.47 -8.63
C ILE A 62 21.65 8.40 -9.97
N THR A 63 21.83 7.18 -10.48
CA THR A 63 22.53 6.92 -11.75
C THR A 63 21.58 6.68 -12.92
N SER A 64 20.33 6.31 -12.62
CA SER A 64 19.32 5.97 -13.62
C SER A 64 17.90 6.22 -13.10
N VAL A 65 16.91 6.14 -14.00
CA VAL A 65 15.49 6.18 -13.60
C VAL A 65 15.16 4.97 -12.70
N ALA A 66 15.73 3.80 -12.97
CA ALA A 66 15.50 2.61 -12.16
C ALA A 66 15.99 2.80 -10.71
N SER A 67 17.14 3.46 -10.50
CA SER A 67 17.60 3.78 -9.15
C SER A 67 16.67 4.74 -8.40
N VAL A 68 15.96 5.64 -9.11
CA VAL A 68 14.94 6.49 -8.44
C VAL A 68 13.79 5.65 -7.92
N PHE A 69 13.28 4.72 -8.72
CA PHE A 69 12.18 3.83 -8.31
C PHE A 69 12.57 2.86 -7.19
N GLN A 70 13.86 2.52 -7.11
CA GLN A 70 14.38 1.66 -6.07
C GLN A 70 14.66 2.42 -4.76
N ILE A 71 15.24 3.62 -4.83
CA ILE A 71 15.57 4.42 -3.64
C ILE A 71 14.33 5.04 -3.02
N PHE A 72 13.35 5.42 -3.84
CA PHE A 72 12.13 6.11 -3.39
C PHE A 72 10.87 5.24 -3.58
N SER A 73 10.99 3.92 -3.41
CA SER A 73 9.90 2.99 -3.69
C SER A 73 8.64 3.29 -2.89
N THR A 74 8.78 3.59 -1.60
CA THR A 74 7.65 3.79 -0.68
C THR A 74 6.95 5.11 -0.95
N THR A 75 7.72 6.19 -1.18
CA THR A 75 7.16 7.48 -1.58
C THR A 75 6.40 7.36 -2.91
N ILE A 76 7.01 6.71 -3.90
CA ILE A 76 6.45 6.58 -5.23
C ILE A 76 5.19 5.71 -5.22
N ASP A 77 5.17 4.63 -4.44
CA ASP A 77 4.00 3.75 -4.27
C ASP A 77 2.81 4.52 -3.68
N THR A 78 3.01 5.11 -2.50
CA THR A 78 1.96 5.85 -1.77
C THR A 78 1.44 7.03 -2.59
N ALA A 79 2.32 7.73 -3.31
CA ALA A 79 1.92 8.81 -4.22
C ALA A 79 1.11 8.28 -5.41
N ALA A 80 1.52 7.17 -6.01
CA ALA A 80 0.80 6.57 -7.13
C ALA A 80 -0.59 6.08 -6.73
N TRP A 81 -0.73 5.47 -5.54
CA TRP A 81 -2.02 5.11 -4.99
C TRP A 81 -2.91 6.33 -4.71
N LEU A 82 -2.36 7.40 -4.12
CA LEU A 82 -3.11 8.63 -3.86
C LEU A 82 -3.61 9.26 -5.18
N VAL A 83 -2.76 9.35 -6.19
CA VAL A 83 -3.16 9.83 -7.53
C VAL A 83 -4.23 8.92 -8.13
N LEU A 84 -4.07 7.59 -8.03
CA LEU A 84 -5.07 6.64 -8.52
C LEU A 84 -6.44 6.86 -7.83
N LEU A 85 -6.45 7.08 -6.51
CA LEU A 85 -7.67 7.39 -5.75
C LEU A 85 -8.33 8.69 -6.19
N LEU A 86 -7.56 9.78 -6.32
CA LEU A 86 -8.09 11.08 -6.73
C LEU A 86 -8.70 11.01 -8.13
N PHE A 87 -8.03 10.33 -9.07
CA PHE A 87 -8.54 10.16 -10.42
C PHE A 87 -9.77 9.25 -10.49
N PHE A 88 -9.85 8.24 -9.62
CA PHE A 88 -11.05 7.42 -9.47
C PHE A 88 -12.24 8.23 -8.93
N GLU A 89 -12.02 9.09 -7.93
CA GLU A 89 -13.08 9.95 -7.40
C GLU A 89 -13.53 11.00 -8.43
N LEU A 90 -12.60 11.59 -9.18
CA LEU A 90 -12.92 12.52 -10.27
C LEU A 90 -13.80 11.86 -11.34
N GLU A 91 -13.52 10.59 -11.68
CA GLU A 91 -14.29 9.82 -12.66
C GLU A 91 -15.70 9.49 -12.17
N THR A 92 -15.86 9.22 -10.87
CA THR A 92 -17.12 8.70 -10.31
C THR A 92 -18.04 9.77 -9.72
N SER A 93 -17.52 10.91 -9.27
CA SER A 93 -18.29 11.90 -8.51
C SER A 93 -18.30 13.31 -9.09
N VAL A 94 -17.29 13.69 -9.88
CA VAL A 94 -17.12 15.08 -10.33
C VAL A 94 -17.44 15.26 -11.81
N LEU A 95 -17.01 14.32 -12.66
CA LEU A 95 -17.09 14.48 -14.11
C LEU A 95 -18.37 13.86 -14.69
N SER A 96 -18.98 14.57 -15.63
CA SER A 96 -20.14 14.05 -16.37
C SER A 96 -19.71 13.10 -17.49
N ASP A 97 -20.58 12.13 -17.81
CA ASP A 97 -20.34 11.10 -18.84
C ASP A 97 -19.88 11.66 -20.20
N GLN A 98 -20.31 12.88 -20.55
CA GLN A 98 -19.91 13.54 -21.80
C GLN A 98 -18.43 13.93 -21.81
N VAL A 99 -17.89 14.37 -20.67
CA VAL A 99 -16.47 14.76 -20.53
C VAL A 99 -15.56 13.52 -20.49
N LEU A 100 -16.02 12.42 -19.89
CA LEU A 100 -15.30 11.13 -19.87
C LEU A 100 -15.13 10.49 -21.26
N ARG A 101 -16.04 10.76 -22.20
CA ARG A 101 -15.94 10.25 -23.58
C ARG A 101 -14.96 11.06 -24.44
N GLY A 102 -14.56 12.25 -23.99
CA GLY A 102 -13.63 13.14 -24.67
C GLY A 102 -12.15 12.83 -24.41
N ILE A 103 -11.31 13.81 -24.77
CA ILE A 103 -9.85 13.77 -24.57
C ILE A 103 -9.51 13.68 -23.07
N THR A 104 -10.24 14.39 -22.22
CA THR A 104 -10.06 14.38 -20.75
C THR A 104 -10.17 12.96 -20.19
N GLY A 105 -11.20 12.19 -20.57
CA GLY A 105 -11.31 10.81 -20.08
C GLY A 105 -10.22 9.87 -20.62
N ARG A 106 -9.63 10.17 -21.79
CA ARG A 106 -8.45 9.43 -22.27
C ARG A 106 -7.22 9.72 -21.40
N PHE A 107 -7.01 10.98 -21.00
CA PHE A 107 -5.94 11.34 -20.07
C PHE A 107 -6.12 10.69 -18.70
N ILE A 108 -7.33 10.68 -18.15
CA ILE A 108 -7.63 10.02 -16.87
C ILE A 108 -7.26 8.53 -16.94
N ARG A 109 -7.71 7.81 -17.97
CA ARG A 109 -7.38 6.40 -18.16
C ARG A 109 -5.87 6.16 -18.32
N LEU A 110 -5.17 7.04 -19.04
CA LEU A 110 -3.72 6.96 -19.19
C LEU A 110 -3.00 7.14 -17.84
N ILE A 111 -3.38 8.15 -17.06
CA ILE A 111 -2.77 8.42 -15.74
C ILE A 111 -3.00 7.23 -14.81
N ARG A 112 -4.22 6.69 -14.75
CA ARG A 112 -4.52 5.50 -13.95
C ARG A 112 -3.67 4.29 -14.38
N PHE A 113 -3.49 4.09 -15.68
CA PHE A 113 -2.63 3.03 -16.21
C PHE A 113 -1.16 3.22 -15.81
N VAL A 114 -0.65 4.46 -15.86
CA VAL A 114 0.70 4.79 -15.39
C VAL A 114 0.83 4.54 -13.90
N CYS A 115 -0.13 4.97 -13.07
CA CYS A 115 -0.13 4.69 -11.63
C CYS A 115 -0.06 3.19 -11.33
N LEU A 116 -0.84 2.36 -12.04
CA LEU A 116 -0.81 0.91 -11.86
C LEU A 116 0.55 0.30 -12.23
N ILE A 117 1.20 0.77 -13.31
CA ILE A 117 2.58 0.36 -13.65
C ILE A 117 3.55 0.78 -12.55
N THR A 118 3.40 2.00 -12.04
CA THR A 118 4.24 2.53 -10.96
C THR A 118 4.11 1.68 -9.69
N ILE A 119 2.90 1.34 -9.26
CA ILE A 119 2.63 0.48 -8.10
C ILE A 119 3.29 -0.90 -8.29
N CYS A 120 3.16 -1.51 -9.47
CA CYS A 120 3.85 -2.78 -9.76
C CYS A 120 5.38 -2.64 -9.72
N THR A 121 5.92 -1.51 -10.18
CA THR A 121 7.36 -1.22 -10.12
C THR A 121 7.83 -1.02 -8.68
N ALA A 122 7.05 -0.34 -7.84
CA ALA A 122 7.38 -0.18 -6.43
C ALA A 122 7.32 -1.51 -5.67
N CYS A 123 6.32 -2.36 -5.97
CA CYS A 123 6.27 -3.73 -5.46
C CYS A 123 7.52 -4.55 -5.82
N TRP A 124 8.09 -4.32 -7.00
CA TRP A 124 9.38 -4.91 -7.38
C TRP A 124 10.55 -4.32 -6.57
N GLY A 125 10.51 -3.03 -6.22
CA GLY A 125 11.44 -2.38 -5.30
C GLY A 125 11.53 -3.10 -3.95
N TYR A 126 10.39 -3.31 -3.27
CA TYR A 126 10.33 -4.05 -2.01
C TYR A 126 10.88 -5.48 -2.13
N PHE A 127 10.63 -6.15 -3.25
CA PHE A 127 11.23 -7.47 -3.51
C PHE A 127 12.74 -7.40 -3.67
N ALA A 128 13.25 -6.41 -4.40
CA ALA A 128 14.68 -6.21 -4.63
C ALA A 128 15.42 -5.89 -3.33
N GLU A 129 14.81 -5.10 -2.45
CA GLU A 129 15.30 -4.83 -1.10
C GLU A 129 15.38 -6.08 -0.23
N LEU A 130 14.28 -6.85 -0.13
CA LEU A 130 14.26 -8.13 0.58
C LEU A 130 15.36 -9.08 0.06
N TYR A 131 15.48 -9.18 -1.27
CA TYR A 131 16.54 -9.98 -1.89
C TYR A 131 17.95 -9.45 -1.59
N GLY A 132 18.10 -8.12 -1.51
CA GLY A 132 19.31 -7.44 -1.08
C GLY A 132 19.77 -7.89 0.30
N LEU A 133 18.87 -7.88 1.27
CA LEU A 133 19.15 -8.24 2.67
C LEU A 133 19.45 -9.73 2.85
N LEU A 134 18.82 -10.60 2.04
CA LEU A 134 19.10 -12.04 2.06
C LEU A 134 20.52 -12.38 1.55
N ALA A 135 21.14 -11.50 0.76
CA ALA A 135 22.50 -11.66 0.28
C ALA A 135 23.50 -11.11 1.30
N SER A 136 23.86 -11.95 2.29
CA SER A 136 24.87 -11.62 3.30
C SER A 136 25.96 -12.69 3.40
N GLU A 137 27.16 -12.25 3.80
CA GLU A 137 28.32 -13.10 4.06
C GLU A 137 28.89 -12.81 5.45
N ALA A 138 29.42 -13.83 6.13
CA ALA A 138 30.09 -13.63 7.41
C ALA A 138 31.33 -12.74 7.23
N LEU A 139 31.54 -11.80 8.16
CA LEU A 139 32.71 -10.94 8.14
C LEU A 139 33.99 -11.76 8.35
N ASP A 140 34.87 -11.75 7.36
CA ASP A 140 36.22 -12.34 7.47
C ASP A 140 37.10 -11.44 8.36
N PRO A 141 37.69 -11.97 9.45
CA PRO A 141 38.63 -11.22 10.28
C PRO A 141 39.79 -10.57 9.52
N ALA A 142 40.16 -11.08 8.34
CA ALA A 142 41.19 -10.47 7.50
C ALA A 142 40.77 -9.11 6.89
N ARG A 143 39.46 -8.87 6.70
CA ARG A 143 38.90 -7.64 6.12
C ARG A 143 38.67 -6.54 7.16
N CYS A 144 38.94 -6.82 8.43
CA CYS A 144 38.81 -5.87 9.54
C CYS A 144 39.59 -4.56 9.37
N GLY A 145 40.70 -4.58 8.62
CA GLY A 145 41.45 -3.36 8.31
C GLY A 145 40.77 -2.43 7.30
N GLU A 146 39.70 -2.89 6.64
CA GLU A 146 38.94 -2.15 5.63
C GLU A 146 37.71 -1.44 6.22
N LEU A 147 37.30 -1.81 7.44
CA LEU A 147 36.15 -1.21 8.14
C LEU A 147 36.59 0.09 8.82
N ASP A 148 36.06 1.20 8.33
CA ASP A 148 36.31 2.55 8.85
C ASP A 148 34.99 3.33 9.00
N SER A 149 35.09 4.63 9.32
CA SER A 149 33.92 5.51 9.48
C SER A 149 33.13 5.77 8.19
N SER A 150 33.57 5.25 7.04
CA SER A 150 32.81 5.32 5.78
C SER A 150 31.87 4.13 5.58
N TRP A 151 31.89 3.17 6.50
CA TRP A 151 30.92 2.09 6.57
C TRP A 151 29.71 2.48 7.40
N SER A 152 28.58 1.88 7.05
CA SER A 152 27.31 2.07 7.73
C SER A 152 26.91 0.78 8.45
N LEU A 153 26.39 0.95 9.66
CA LEU A 153 25.81 -0.09 10.48
C LEU A 153 24.29 -0.11 10.24
N LEU A 154 23.75 -1.27 9.87
CA LEU A 154 22.32 -1.50 9.80
C LEU A 154 21.75 -1.60 11.23
N ASN A 155 20.95 -0.62 11.63
CA ASN A 155 20.25 -0.64 12.92
C ASN A 155 18.87 -1.31 12.79
N LYS A 156 18.11 -0.87 11.79
CA LYS A 156 16.78 -1.37 11.43
C LYS A 156 16.63 -1.29 9.91
N LEU A 157 15.55 -1.86 9.35
CA LEU A 157 15.21 -1.63 7.94
C LEU A 157 15.21 -0.12 7.65
N ASP A 158 15.87 0.29 6.56
CA ASP A 158 16.10 1.68 6.13
C ASP A 158 16.82 2.62 7.11
N GLU A 159 17.20 2.16 8.30
CA GLU A 159 17.90 2.96 9.31
C GLU A 159 19.39 2.57 9.40
N TYR A 160 20.24 3.50 8.98
CA TYR A 160 21.69 3.30 8.89
C TYR A 160 22.44 4.33 9.73
N GLU A 161 23.36 3.86 10.57
CA GLU A 161 24.23 4.72 11.37
C GLU A 161 25.70 4.61 10.94
N SER A 162 26.49 5.65 11.20
CA SER A 162 27.93 5.58 10.96
C SER A 162 28.60 4.55 11.86
N LEU A 163 29.53 3.76 11.30
CA LEU A 163 30.23 2.75 12.07
C LEU A 163 31.10 3.36 13.18
N SER A 164 30.66 3.19 14.43
CA SER A 164 31.33 3.73 15.63
C SER A 164 31.88 2.65 16.58
N VAL A 165 31.52 1.38 16.34
CA VAL A 165 31.88 0.23 17.17
C VAL A 165 33.02 -0.54 16.50
N ASP A 166 33.95 -1.06 17.31
CA ASP A 166 34.97 -2.00 16.82
C ASP A 166 34.37 -3.39 16.61
N VAL A 167 33.79 -3.56 15.43
CA VAL A 167 33.15 -4.78 14.90
C VAL A 167 34.06 -6.01 15.03
N CYS A 168 35.36 -5.81 14.88
CA CYS A 168 36.33 -6.89 14.79
C CYS A 168 36.85 -7.35 16.15
N ALA A 169 36.72 -6.52 17.17
CA ALA A 169 37.04 -6.89 18.55
C ALA A 169 35.88 -7.59 19.27
N GLN A 170 34.65 -7.49 18.77
CA GLN A 170 33.45 -7.92 19.50
C GLN A 170 32.41 -8.52 18.56
N GLY A 171 31.93 -9.74 18.85
CA GLY A 171 30.70 -10.28 18.25
C GLY A 171 30.85 -10.95 16.88
N GLU A 172 29.74 -11.50 16.40
CA GLU A 172 29.59 -12.04 15.05
C GLU A 172 28.90 -10.99 14.19
N TRP A 173 29.45 -10.74 13.00
CA TRP A 173 28.96 -9.71 12.08
C TRP A 173 28.87 -10.23 10.67
N VAL A 174 27.96 -9.64 9.90
CA VAL A 174 27.76 -9.97 8.49
C VAL A 174 27.88 -8.74 7.61
N LEU A 175 28.41 -8.96 6.41
CA LEU A 175 28.50 -7.98 5.34
C LEU A 175 27.32 -8.20 4.38
N LEU A 176 26.65 -7.12 4.00
CA LEU A 176 25.57 -7.18 3.02
C LEU A 176 26.18 -7.07 1.62
N SER A 177 26.21 -8.16 0.86
CA SER A 177 26.92 -8.22 -0.43
C SER A 177 26.32 -7.33 -1.52
N ASN A 178 25.03 -7.05 -1.42
CA ASN A 178 24.30 -6.20 -2.37
C ASN A 178 24.26 -4.72 -1.96
N TYR A 179 24.82 -4.36 -0.80
CA TYR A 179 24.90 -2.99 -0.31
C TYR A 179 26.36 -2.55 -0.26
N ASP A 180 26.64 -1.31 -0.64
CA ASP A 180 28.01 -0.79 -0.55
C ASP A 180 28.31 -0.39 0.89
N ARG A 181 29.36 -0.99 1.46
CA ARG A 181 29.88 -0.66 2.80
C ARG A 181 28.87 -0.76 3.94
N VAL A 182 28.01 -1.79 3.94
CA VAL A 182 27.06 -2.03 5.04
C VAL A 182 27.42 -3.29 5.82
N VAL A 183 27.45 -3.15 7.15
CA VAL A 183 27.59 -4.24 8.13
C VAL A 183 26.35 -4.33 9.01
N ALA A 184 26.03 -5.54 9.47
CA ALA A 184 24.90 -5.77 10.36
C ALA A 184 25.23 -6.84 11.41
N ALA A 185 24.65 -6.71 12.61
CA ALA A 185 24.58 -7.81 13.54
C ALA A 185 23.52 -8.81 13.05
N PRO A 186 23.72 -10.14 13.21
CA PRO A 186 22.78 -11.16 12.74
C PRO A 186 21.34 -10.94 13.23
N GLU A 187 21.17 -10.51 14.48
CA GLU A 187 19.86 -10.25 15.08
C GLU A 187 19.15 -9.05 14.42
N LEU A 188 19.89 -7.98 14.13
CA LEU A 188 19.37 -6.79 13.48
C LEU A 188 19.02 -7.07 12.01
N LEU A 189 19.88 -7.80 11.30
CA LEU A 189 19.61 -8.24 9.93
C LEU A 189 18.35 -9.11 9.88
N GLN A 190 18.17 -10.02 10.84
CA GLN A 190 16.97 -10.86 10.88
C GLN A 190 15.69 -10.03 11.06
N GLY A 191 15.73 -8.99 11.89
CA GLY A 191 14.62 -8.03 12.04
C GLY A 191 14.33 -7.28 10.74
N ALA A 192 15.37 -6.75 10.09
CA ALA A 192 15.24 -6.04 8.82
C ALA A 192 14.67 -6.93 7.70
N ILE A 193 15.08 -8.21 7.61
CA ILE A 193 14.54 -9.16 6.64
C ILE A 193 13.03 -9.37 6.85
N TRP A 194 12.56 -9.49 8.10
CA TRP A 194 11.13 -9.66 8.37
C TRP A 194 10.31 -8.41 8.07
N LEU A 195 10.86 -7.22 8.32
CA LEU A 195 10.24 -5.96 7.93
C LEU A 195 10.14 -5.86 6.40
N ALA A 196 11.23 -6.08 5.67
CA ALA A 196 11.22 -6.02 4.20
C ALA A 196 10.29 -7.07 3.57
N ALA A 197 10.22 -8.26 4.18
CA ALA A 197 9.27 -9.28 3.77
C ALA A 197 7.82 -8.84 3.99
N THR A 198 7.55 -8.11 5.08
CA THR A 198 6.23 -7.54 5.38
C THR A 198 5.85 -6.49 4.34
N ASP A 199 6.77 -5.60 3.97
CA ASP A 199 6.52 -4.55 2.96
C ASP A 199 6.17 -5.17 1.61
N PHE A 200 6.96 -6.16 1.16
CA PHE A 200 6.68 -6.89 -0.08
C PHE A 200 5.34 -7.63 -0.05
N ILE A 201 5.04 -8.36 1.04
CA ILE A 201 3.79 -9.11 1.18
C ILE A 201 2.59 -8.15 1.21
N ASN A 202 2.70 -7.03 1.91
CA ASN A 202 1.66 -6.02 1.99
C ASN A 202 1.37 -5.40 0.62
N ALA A 203 2.41 -4.97 -0.11
CA ALA A 203 2.26 -4.42 -1.45
C ALA A 203 1.62 -5.43 -2.42
N ALA A 204 2.08 -6.69 -2.39
CA ALA A 204 1.51 -7.76 -3.20
C ALA A 204 0.04 -8.04 -2.83
N ALA A 205 -0.31 -8.01 -1.54
CA ALA A 205 -1.69 -8.21 -1.08
C ALA A 205 -2.61 -7.09 -1.59
N TRP A 206 -2.17 -5.82 -1.56
CA TRP A 206 -2.95 -4.70 -2.11
C TRP A 206 -3.20 -4.82 -3.62
N ILE A 207 -2.18 -5.20 -4.39
CA ILE A 207 -2.34 -5.47 -5.84
C ILE A 207 -3.36 -6.59 -6.06
N LEU A 208 -3.29 -7.66 -5.26
CA LEU A 208 -4.26 -8.76 -5.33
C LEU A 208 -5.67 -8.32 -4.94
N VAL A 209 -5.84 -7.45 -3.94
CA VAL A 209 -7.14 -6.87 -3.58
C VAL A 209 -7.75 -6.14 -4.77
N VAL A 210 -6.99 -5.28 -5.44
CA VAL A 210 -7.46 -4.57 -6.64
C VAL A 210 -7.79 -5.53 -7.79
N ALA A 211 -6.95 -6.53 -8.03
CA ALA A 211 -7.20 -7.54 -9.06
C ALA A 211 -8.49 -8.33 -8.78
N VAL A 212 -8.73 -8.72 -7.52
CA VAL A 212 -9.95 -9.41 -7.10
C VAL A 212 -11.18 -8.52 -7.27
N LEU A 213 -11.09 -7.24 -6.89
CA LEU A 213 -12.17 -6.26 -7.10
C LEU A 213 -12.50 -6.09 -8.58
N GLU A 214 -11.48 -6.01 -9.44
CA GLU A 214 -11.69 -5.88 -10.89
C GLU A 214 -12.34 -7.13 -11.50
N VAL A 215 -11.92 -8.32 -11.09
CA VAL A 215 -12.54 -9.59 -11.50
C VAL A 215 -14.01 -9.62 -11.08
N GLU A 216 -14.33 -9.22 -9.84
CA GLU A 216 -15.69 -9.18 -9.34
C GLU A 216 -16.59 -8.21 -10.14
N VAL A 217 -16.08 -7.02 -10.47
CA VAL A 217 -16.81 -6.04 -11.29
C VAL A 217 -17.07 -6.60 -12.69
N ARG A 218 -16.03 -7.14 -13.35
CA ARG A 218 -16.16 -7.72 -14.71
C ARG A 218 -17.11 -8.91 -14.73
N ALA A 219 -17.06 -9.78 -13.72
CA ALA A 219 -17.90 -10.97 -13.63
C ALA A 219 -19.38 -10.61 -13.43
N VAL A 220 -19.69 -9.57 -12.64
CA VAL A 220 -21.07 -9.09 -12.49
C VAL A 220 -21.62 -8.41 -13.75
N LEU A 221 -20.79 -7.67 -14.48
CA LEU A 221 -21.18 -7.10 -15.78
C LEU A 221 -21.45 -8.20 -16.83
N ALA A 222 -20.67 -9.29 -16.81
CA ALA A 222 -20.83 -10.41 -17.73
C ALA A 222 -22.05 -11.29 -17.41
N ALA A 223 -22.36 -11.49 -16.12
CA ALA A 223 -23.40 -12.41 -15.69
C ALA A 223 -24.65 -11.66 -15.18
N LYS A 224 -25.65 -11.46 -16.06
CA LYS A 224 -26.97 -10.86 -15.69
C LYS A 224 -27.74 -11.60 -14.57
N ARG A 225 -27.31 -12.79 -14.13
CA ARG A 225 -28.04 -13.64 -13.16
C ARG A 225 -27.19 -14.54 -12.24
N ALA A 226 -25.85 -14.56 -12.36
CA ALA A 226 -24.98 -15.49 -11.59
C ALA A 226 -24.26 -14.83 -10.40
N VAL A 227 -24.74 -13.68 -9.94
CA VAL A 227 -24.18 -12.88 -8.84
C VAL A 227 -23.98 -13.68 -7.53
N PRO A 228 -24.88 -14.59 -7.10
CA PRO A 228 -24.73 -15.26 -5.80
C PRO A 228 -23.56 -16.24 -5.73
N LEU A 229 -23.22 -16.91 -6.83
CA LEU A 229 -22.25 -18.02 -6.87
C LEU A 229 -20.81 -17.52 -7.02
N ILE A 230 -20.64 -16.33 -7.59
CA ILE A 230 -19.35 -15.63 -7.68
C ILE A 230 -18.98 -15.02 -6.33
N GLY A 231 -19.97 -14.44 -5.62
CA GLY A 231 -19.78 -13.86 -4.29
C GLY A 231 -19.30 -14.88 -3.25
N THR A 232 -19.78 -16.12 -3.28
CA THR A 232 -19.38 -17.17 -2.34
C THR A 232 -17.94 -17.64 -2.51
N ALA A 233 -17.37 -17.57 -3.73
CA ALA A 233 -15.98 -17.95 -4.00
C ALA A 233 -14.98 -16.81 -3.76
N ILE A 234 -15.37 -15.56 -4.02
CA ILE A 234 -14.49 -14.38 -3.89
C ILE A 234 -14.36 -13.92 -2.42
N TYR A 235 -15.42 -14.07 -1.63
CA TYR A 235 -15.44 -13.64 -0.23
C TYR A 235 -14.27 -14.20 0.63
N PRO A 236 -13.98 -15.52 0.65
CA PRO A 236 -12.86 -16.03 1.44
C PRO A 236 -11.50 -15.50 0.97
N ILE A 237 -11.32 -15.27 -0.34
CA ILE A 237 -10.07 -14.70 -0.88
C ILE A 237 -9.88 -13.27 -0.37
N LYS A 238 -10.91 -12.41 -0.49
CA LYS A 238 -10.87 -11.05 0.06
C LYS A 238 -10.61 -11.06 1.56
N SER A 239 -11.30 -11.92 2.31
CA SER A 239 -11.13 -12.01 3.76
C SER A 239 -9.70 -12.38 4.15
N SER A 240 -9.08 -13.33 3.43
CA SER A 240 -7.67 -13.70 3.65
C SER A 240 -6.72 -12.56 3.32
N LEU A 241 -6.95 -11.83 2.21
CA LEU A 241 -6.12 -10.68 1.84
C LEU A 241 -6.19 -9.56 2.89
N TYR A 242 -7.39 -9.16 3.30
CA TYR A 242 -7.56 -8.14 4.35
C TYR A 242 -7.00 -8.60 5.70
N PHE A 243 -7.04 -9.91 6.01
CA PHE A 243 -6.37 -10.45 7.19
C PHE A 243 -4.85 -10.30 7.09
N VAL A 244 -4.23 -10.57 5.93
CA VAL A 244 -2.79 -10.36 5.71
C VAL A 244 -2.43 -8.89 5.88
N LEU A 245 -3.20 -7.98 5.27
CA LEU A 245 -2.99 -6.53 5.41
C LEU A 245 -3.10 -6.06 6.87
N PHE A 246 -4.10 -6.57 7.60
CA PHE A 246 -4.25 -6.27 9.02
C PHE A 246 -3.09 -6.84 9.86
N ALA A 247 -2.64 -8.06 9.56
CA ALA A 247 -1.51 -8.68 10.24
C ALA A 247 -0.21 -7.89 10.00
N ALA A 248 0.01 -7.36 8.79
CA ALA A 248 1.12 -6.46 8.48
C ALA A 248 1.04 -5.17 9.33
N ALA A 249 -0.12 -4.52 9.40
CA ALA A 249 -0.34 -3.37 10.28
C ALA A 249 0.00 -3.67 11.75
N VAL A 250 -0.47 -4.80 12.28
CA VAL A 250 -0.14 -5.22 13.64
C VAL A 250 1.36 -5.49 13.81
N TYR A 251 2.02 -6.05 12.80
CA TYR A 251 3.46 -6.30 12.86
C TYR A 251 4.27 -4.99 12.92
N TRP A 252 3.98 -4.02 12.04
CA TRP A 252 4.67 -2.71 12.08
C TRP A 252 4.45 -1.97 13.40
N TRP A 253 3.29 -2.14 14.06
CA TRP A 253 3.06 -1.56 15.39
C TRP A 253 4.06 -2.05 16.46
N PHE A 254 4.52 -3.30 16.37
CA PHE A 254 5.44 -3.88 17.36
C PHE A 254 6.90 -3.78 16.94
N GLU A 255 7.21 -4.07 15.67
CA GLU A 255 8.59 -4.22 15.18
C GLU A 255 8.98 -3.13 14.17
N GLY A 256 8.02 -2.50 13.50
CA GLY A 256 8.24 -1.53 12.44
C GLY A 256 8.22 -0.09 12.93
N ASP A 257 8.15 0.85 11.99
CA ASP A 257 8.04 2.26 12.31
C ASP A 257 6.57 2.67 12.43
N PHE A 258 6.35 3.72 13.23
CA PHE A 258 5.00 4.23 13.45
C PHE A 258 4.37 4.71 12.14
N LEU A 259 5.18 5.21 11.20
CA LEU A 259 4.71 5.69 9.91
C LEU A 259 4.10 4.56 9.07
N ASP A 260 4.75 3.39 8.99
CA ASP A 260 4.25 2.23 8.25
C ASP A 260 2.92 1.72 8.83
N PHE A 261 2.85 1.60 10.15
CA PHE A 261 1.61 1.24 10.84
C PHE A 261 0.48 2.23 10.54
N TRP A 262 0.78 3.53 10.66
CA TRP A 262 -0.18 4.59 10.43
C TRP A 262 -0.68 4.60 8.98
N ASP A 263 0.23 4.44 8.02
CA ASP A 263 -0.10 4.34 6.61
C ASP A 263 -0.99 3.13 6.32
N ALA A 264 -0.64 1.95 6.82
CA ALA A 264 -1.42 0.73 6.64
C ALA A 264 -2.86 0.87 7.19
N VAL A 265 -3.01 1.44 8.38
CA VAL A 265 -4.33 1.71 8.99
C VAL A 265 -5.12 2.71 8.14
N LEU A 266 -4.45 3.77 7.66
CA LEU A 266 -5.07 4.80 6.85
C LEU A 266 -5.55 4.24 5.50
N TRP A 267 -4.78 3.36 4.85
CA TRP A 267 -5.18 2.69 3.61
C TRP A 267 -6.33 1.72 3.81
N LEU A 268 -6.30 0.90 4.87
CA LEU A 268 -7.43 0.03 5.23
C LEU A 268 -8.71 0.85 5.45
N PHE A 269 -8.60 1.99 6.13
CA PHE A 269 -9.72 2.91 6.33
C PHE A 269 -10.18 3.57 5.01
N ALA A 270 -9.25 4.05 4.17
CA ALA A 270 -9.56 4.67 2.89
C ALA A 270 -10.31 3.72 1.96
N PHE A 271 -9.82 2.48 1.81
CA PHE A 271 -10.49 1.45 1.00
C PHE A 271 -11.86 1.08 1.57
N PHE A 272 -12.00 0.99 2.89
CA PHE A 272 -13.30 0.75 3.52
C PHE A 272 -14.32 1.85 3.17
N VAL A 273 -13.91 3.13 3.24
CA VAL A 273 -14.76 4.28 2.87
C VAL A 273 -15.12 4.27 1.38
N ILE A 274 -14.19 3.88 0.51
CA ILE A 274 -14.40 3.85 -0.95
C ILE A 274 -15.26 2.64 -1.37
N GLU A 275 -15.05 1.45 -0.81
CA GLU A 275 -15.81 0.24 -1.16
C GLU A 275 -17.31 0.40 -0.82
N GLN A 276 -17.65 1.17 0.21
CA GLN A 276 -19.04 1.54 0.52
C GLN A 276 -19.68 2.36 -0.62
N ASN A 277 -18.95 3.29 -1.23
CA ASN A 277 -19.45 4.10 -2.35
C ASN A 277 -19.66 3.27 -3.63
N VAL A 278 -18.84 2.23 -3.87
CA VAL A 278 -19.01 1.34 -5.03
C VAL A 278 -20.19 0.38 -4.85
N THR A 279 -20.43 -0.07 -3.61
CA THR A 279 -21.51 -1.01 -3.28
C THR A 279 -22.89 -0.38 -3.48
N SER A 280 -23.05 0.90 -3.16
CA SER A 280 -24.30 1.65 -3.40
C SER A 280 -24.60 1.82 -4.89
N TRP A 281 -23.62 2.19 -5.71
CA TRP A 281 -23.77 2.32 -7.16
C TRP A 281 -24.17 0.99 -7.85
N ARG A 282 -23.66 -0.14 -7.34
CA ARG A 282 -24.04 -1.48 -7.83
C ARG A 282 -25.52 -1.79 -7.56
N GLN A 283 -26.07 -1.31 -6.44
CA GLN A 283 -27.48 -1.52 -6.12
C GLN A 283 -28.38 -0.72 -7.07
N GLU A 284 -28.02 0.53 -7.35
CA GLU A 284 -28.77 1.42 -8.26
C GLU A 284 -28.79 0.90 -9.70
N THR A 285 -27.67 0.39 -10.20
CA THR A 285 -27.56 -0.15 -11.57
C THR A 285 -28.27 -1.50 -11.75
N VAL A 286 -28.44 -2.28 -10.69
CA VAL A 286 -29.20 -3.55 -10.73
C VAL A 286 -30.71 -3.31 -10.53
N SER A 287 -31.11 -2.22 -9.87
CA SER A 287 -32.51 -1.82 -9.70
C SER A 287 -33.10 -1.00 -10.86
N SER A 288 -32.27 -0.54 -11.79
CA SER A 288 -32.65 0.21 -13.00
C SER A 288 -32.80 -0.71 -14.21
#